data_AF-A0A5B9FA04-F1
#
_entry.id   AF-A0A5B9FA04-F1
#
_cell.length_a   1.000
_cell.length_b   1.000
_cell.length_c   1.000
_cell.angle_alpha   90.00
_cell.angle_beta   90.00
_cell.angle_gamma   90.00
#
_symmetry.space_group_name_H-M   'P 1'
#
loop_
_entity.id
_entity.type
_entity.pdbx_description
1 polymer ?
#
loop_
_entity_poly.entity_id
_entity_poly.type
_entity_poly.pdbx_seq_one_letter_code
_entity_poly.pdbx_strand_id
1 'polypeptide(L)'
;MRELWDRFGPGFMIFVVAIGFLRVVWGRETFCGPETEQCFREWVSALGGWAAVAAAVPTVYYLSKQISDARDHHRYSTWAARRPLLALGAATIARTESITGLFLSYEEQLAHLREIKAEPKEVFELLDFAYIHLKSALEGDLFTRFEIEIGPPVGSDVRFLLDTLRGMKKILDERQGLSDATHKDVTFCLEGWHDIVMKYVSSYIAEIKRIERAFTEETASIRRQTSRLL
;
A
#
# COMPACT_ATOMS: atom_id res chain seq x y z
N MET A 1 -33.62 3.19 11.07
CA MET A 1 -34.88 3.83 10.59
C MET A 1 -36.11 3.09 11.09
N ARG A 2 -36.30 1.79 10.80
CA ARG A 2 -37.44 1.01 11.33
C ARG A 2 -37.54 1.01 12.85
N GLU A 3 -36.47 0.64 13.56
CA GLU A 3 -36.49 0.55 15.03
C GLU A 3 -36.82 1.87 15.75
N LEU A 4 -36.41 3.01 15.18
CA LEU A 4 -36.74 4.34 15.73
C LEU A 4 -38.22 4.68 15.53
N TRP A 5 -38.76 4.40 14.34
CA TRP A 5 -40.18 4.62 14.05
C TRP A 5 -41.06 3.67 14.85
N ASP A 6 -40.65 2.42 15.02
CA ASP A 6 -41.38 1.44 15.82
C ASP A 6 -41.39 1.85 17.30
N ARG A 7 -40.33 2.49 17.80
CA ARG A 7 -40.23 2.94 19.20
C ARG A 7 -40.92 4.27 19.49
N PHE A 8 -40.83 5.25 18.59
CA PHE A 8 -41.32 6.63 18.84
C PHE A 8 -42.51 7.03 17.98
N GLY A 9 -42.77 6.33 16.87
CA GLY A 9 -43.87 6.61 15.94
C GLY A 9 -45.25 6.60 16.60
N PRO A 10 -45.60 5.61 17.44
CA PRO A 10 -46.89 5.61 18.15
C PRO A 10 -47.06 6.85 19.05
N GLY A 11 -46.01 7.23 19.78
CA GLY A 11 -46.04 8.41 20.65
C GLY A 11 -46.19 9.72 19.87
N PHE A 12 -45.50 9.85 18.74
CA PHE A 12 -45.62 11.00 17.85
C PHE A 12 -47.05 11.12 17.26
N MET A 13 -47.64 10.00 16.83
CA MET A 13 -49.02 9.99 16.31
C MET A 13 -50.03 10.38 17.40
N ILE A 14 -49.89 9.85 18.61
CA ILE A 14 -50.74 10.22 19.76
C ILE A 14 -50.61 11.72 20.07
N PHE A 15 -49.39 12.26 20.05
CA PHE A 15 -49.15 13.68 20.28
C PHE A 15 -49.83 14.57 19.23
N VAL A 16 -49.73 14.24 17.95
CA VAL A 16 -50.39 14.98 16.86
C VAL A 16 -51.91 14.93 17.00
N VAL A 17 -52.47 13.76 17.30
CA VAL A 17 -53.93 13.60 17.53
C VAL A 17 -54.38 14.38 18.76
N ALA A 18 -53.62 14.35 19.86
CA ALA A 18 -53.94 15.09 21.08
C ALA A 18 -53.94 16.61 20.88
N ILE A 19 -53.00 17.15 20.10
CA ILE A 19 -52.98 18.58 19.73
C ILE A 19 -54.22 18.94 18.90
N GLY A 20 -54.56 18.11 17.91
CA GLY A 20 -55.76 18.30 17.11
C GLY A 20 -57.04 18.29 17.97
N PHE A 21 -57.13 17.35 18.90
CA PHE A 21 -58.26 17.22 19.82
C PHE A 21 -58.36 18.40 20.81
N LEU A 22 -57.24 18.83 21.40
CA LEU A 22 -57.18 20.02 22.28
C LEU A 22 -57.74 21.27 21.58
N ARG A 23 -57.43 21.43 20.29
CA ARG A 23 -57.89 22.55 19.48
C ARG A 23 -59.40 22.49 19.20
N VAL A 24 -59.97 21.30 19.07
CA VAL A 24 -61.43 21.11 18.90
C VAL A 24 -62.16 21.39 20.21
N VAL A 25 -61.61 20.97 21.36
CA VAL A 25 -62.29 21.05 22.67
C VAL A 25 -62.25 22.46 23.29
N TRP A 26 -61.13 23.19 23.19
CA TRP A 26 -60.99 24.50 23.86
C TRP A 26 -61.33 25.72 22.99
N GLY A 27 -61.64 25.51 21.71
CA GLY A 27 -62.03 26.61 20.81
C GLY A 27 -60.86 27.51 20.39
N ARG A 28 -61.15 28.50 19.54
CA ARG A 28 -60.14 29.39 18.93
C ARG A 28 -59.59 30.42 19.92
N GLU A 29 -60.42 30.87 20.87
CA GLU A 29 -60.15 32.04 21.70
C GLU A 29 -59.07 31.82 22.77
N THR A 30 -58.86 30.59 23.23
CA THR A 30 -57.81 30.28 24.22
C THR A 30 -56.40 30.26 23.62
N PHE A 31 -56.27 30.16 22.29
CA PHE A 31 -54.98 30.07 21.60
C PHE A 31 -54.66 31.29 20.72
N CYS A 32 -55.67 32.11 20.42
CA CYS A 32 -55.56 33.29 19.55
C CYS A 32 -56.26 34.46 20.22
N GLY A 33 -55.57 35.59 20.37
CA GLY A 33 -56.17 36.82 20.88
C GLY A 33 -57.31 37.31 19.97
N PRO A 34 -58.29 38.06 20.52
CA PRO A 34 -59.56 38.39 19.85
C PRO A 34 -59.42 39.13 18.51
N GLU A 35 -58.28 39.74 18.24
CA GLU A 35 -58.03 40.60 17.05
C GLU A 35 -57.12 39.92 15.99
N THR A 36 -56.70 38.66 16.19
CA THR A 36 -55.69 38.02 15.31
C THR A 36 -56.29 37.04 14.30
N GLU A 37 -56.61 37.53 13.10
CA GLU A 37 -57.08 36.67 12.00
C GLU A 37 -56.02 35.69 11.49
N GLN A 38 -54.72 35.99 11.64
CA GLN A 38 -53.60 35.19 11.10
C GLN A 38 -52.88 34.31 12.13
N CYS A 39 -53.43 34.15 13.34
CA CYS A 39 -52.81 33.44 14.46
C CYS A 39 -52.36 31.99 14.12
N PHE A 40 -53.16 31.22 13.36
CA PHE A 40 -52.74 29.86 12.97
C PHE A 40 -51.50 29.86 12.07
N ARG A 41 -51.39 30.84 11.17
CA ARG A 41 -50.21 30.99 10.30
C ARG A 41 -48.96 31.35 11.11
N GLU A 42 -49.10 32.21 12.10
CA GLU A 42 -48.01 32.60 13.00
C GLU A 42 -47.55 31.43 13.88
N TRP A 43 -48.48 30.65 14.43
CA TRP A 43 -48.17 29.43 15.18
C TRP A 43 -47.47 28.37 14.33
N VAL A 44 -47.96 28.11 13.12
CA VAL A 44 -47.33 27.18 12.18
C VAL A 44 -45.94 27.70 11.76
N SER A 45 -45.79 29.00 11.55
CA SER A 45 -44.50 29.61 11.25
C SER A 45 -43.52 29.50 12.44
N ALA A 46 -43.99 29.68 13.68
CA ALA A 46 -43.18 29.57 14.89
C ALA A 46 -42.77 28.12 15.19
N LEU A 47 -43.68 27.16 14.99
CA LEU A 47 -43.42 25.73 15.16
C LEU A 47 -42.57 25.15 14.02
N GLY A 48 -42.68 25.69 12.80
CA GLY A 48 -41.91 25.25 11.64
C GLY A 48 -40.40 25.34 11.85
N GLY A 49 -39.92 26.38 12.54
CA GLY A 49 -38.50 26.53 12.88
C GLY A 49 -38.00 25.44 13.84
N TRP A 50 -38.76 25.14 14.90
CA TRP A 50 -38.40 24.09 15.87
C TRP A 50 -38.55 22.68 15.29
N ALA A 51 -39.56 22.45 14.44
CA ALA A 51 -39.74 21.19 13.74
C ALA A 51 -38.56 20.88 12.81
N ALA A 52 -38.02 21.90 12.11
CA ALA A 52 -36.82 21.75 11.29
C ALA A 52 -35.60 21.37 12.14
N VAL A 53 -35.40 22.00 13.31
CA VAL A 53 -34.31 21.65 14.22
C VAL A 53 -34.48 20.22 14.76
N ALA A 54 -35.69 19.84 15.16
CA ALA A 54 -35.98 18.50 15.68
C ALA A 54 -35.75 17.40 14.64
N ALA A 55 -35.99 17.68 13.35
CA ALA A 55 -35.67 16.77 12.26
C ALA A 55 -34.16 16.78 11.91
N ALA A 56 -33.51 17.95 12.00
CA ALA A 56 -32.11 18.12 11.65
C ALA A 56 -31.17 17.43 12.65
N VAL A 57 -31.43 17.50 13.96
CA VAL A 57 -30.51 16.95 14.98
C VAL A 57 -30.30 15.43 14.83
N PRO A 58 -31.35 14.58 14.73
CA PRO A 58 -31.16 13.15 14.48
C PRO A 58 -30.44 12.89 13.16
N THR A 59 -30.78 13.65 12.12
CA THR A 59 -30.14 13.52 10.80
C THR A 59 -28.64 13.78 10.90
N VAL A 60 -28.21 14.88 11.51
CA VAL A 60 -26.80 15.22 11.72
C VAL A 60 -26.10 14.17 12.59
N TYR A 61 -26.75 13.69 13.64
CA TYR A 61 -26.21 12.62 14.48
C TYR A 61 -25.96 11.33 13.69
N TYR A 62 -26.96 10.87 12.92
CA TYR A 62 -26.85 9.66 12.10
C TYR A 62 -25.80 9.81 11.00
N LEU A 63 -25.74 10.96 10.33
CA LEU A 63 -24.71 11.23 9.33
C LEU A 63 -23.32 11.24 9.95
N SER A 64 -23.15 11.84 11.12
CA SER A 64 -21.88 11.84 11.84
C SER A 64 -21.44 10.41 12.18
N LYS A 65 -22.39 9.57 12.62
CA LYS A 65 -22.14 8.16 12.89
C LYS A 65 -21.78 7.37 11.62
N GLN A 66 -22.52 7.54 10.54
CA GLN A 66 -22.22 6.88 9.25
C GLN A 66 -20.84 7.26 8.72
N ILE A 67 -20.44 8.53 8.84
CA ILE A 67 -19.11 8.98 8.45
C ILE A 67 -18.03 8.32 9.31
N SER A 68 -18.27 8.14 10.61
CA SER A 68 -17.36 7.41 11.50
C SER A 68 -17.24 5.94 11.09
N ASP A 69 -18.37 5.24 10.96
CA ASP A 69 -18.40 3.83 10.59
C ASP A 69 -17.75 3.58 9.21
N ALA A 70 -17.97 4.47 8.24
CA ALA A 70 -17.34 4.41 6.93
C ALA A 70 -15.82 4.62 7.00
N ARG A 71 -15.34 5.54 7.85
CA ARG A 71 -13.89 5.75 8.09
C ARG A 71 -13.26 4.51 8.70
N ASP A 72 -13.92 3.88 9.67
CA ASP A 72 -13.42 2.68 10.34
C ASP A 72 -13.39 1.49 9.38
N HIS A 73 -14.44 1.32 8.59
CA HIS A 73 -14.49 0.30 7.54
C HIS A 73 -13.37 0.49 6.50
N HIS A 74 -13.15 1.73 6.04
CA HIS A 74 -12.08 2.06 5.11
C HIS A 74 -10.68 1.76 5.69
N ARG A 75 -10.45 2.04 6.98
CA ARG A 75 -9.18 1.72 7.65
C ARG A 75 -8.96 0.21 7.74
N TYR A 76 -9.99 -0.53 8.14
CA TYR A 76 -9.92 -1.99 8.23
C TYR A 76 -9.69 -2.63 6.86
N SER A 77 -10.40 -2.18 5.82
CA SER A 77 -10.23 -2.69 4.46
C SER A 77 -8.82 -2.39 3.91
N THR A 78 -8.31 -1.18 4.15
CA THR A 78 -6.94 -0.80 3.77
C THR A 78 -5.90 -1.67 4.46
N TRP A 79 -6.06 -1.90 5.78
CA TRP A 79 -5.16 -2.78 6.53
C TRP A 79 -5.22 -4.23 6.03
N ALA A 80 -6.41 -4.76 5.80
CA ALA A 80 -6.61 -6.11 5.29
C ALA A 80 -5.97 -6.29 3.90
N ALA A 81 -6.11 -5.29 3.02
CA ALA A 81 -5.50 -5.29 1.69
C ALA A 81 -3.96 -5.25 1.74
N ARG A 82 -3.35 -4.58 2.72
CA ARG A 82 -1.89 -4.49 2.88
C ARG A 82 -1.24 -5.74 3.50
N ARG A 83 -2.00 -6.58 4.20
CA ARG A 83 -1.46 -7.78 4.86
C ARG A 83 -0.72 -8.75 3.91
N PRO A 84 -1.25 -9.15 2.74
CA PRO A 84 -0.50 -9.99 1.80
C PRO A 84 0.74 -9.29 1.25
N LEU A 85 0.70 -7.96 1.09
CA LEU A 85 1.85 -7.17 0.61
C LEU A 85 3.02 -7.19 1.60
N LEU A 86 2.76 -7.24 2.91
CA LEU A 86 3.82 -7.41 3.90
C LEU A 86 4.53 -8.77 3.76
N ALA A 87 3.78 -9.83 3.45
CA ALA A 87 4.37 -11.14 3.20
C ALA A 87 5.21 -11.16 1.91
N LEU A 88 4.72 -10.48 0.86
CA LEU A 88 5.48 -10.27 -0.38
C LEU A 88 6.78 -9.50 -0.12
N GLY A 89 6.71 -8.40 0.64
CA GLY A 89 7.87 -7.61 1.05
C GLY A 89 8.90 -8.45 1.80
N ALA A 90 8.47 -9.16 2.85
CA ALA A 90 9.36 -10.02 3.64
C ALA A 90 10.00 -11.15 2.80
N ALA A 91 9.24 -11.80 1.92
CA ALA A 91 9.77 -12.81 1.01
C ALA A 91 10.80 -12.22 0.04
N THR A 92 10.55 -11.02 -0.46
CA THR A 92 11.48 -10.30 -1.34
C THR A 92 12.78 -9.97 -0.60
N ILE A 93 12.71 -9.51 0.66
CA ILE A 93 13.90 -9.24 1.48
C ILE A 93 14.72 -10.51 1.71
N ALA A 94 14.09 -11.63 2.08
CA ALA A 94 14.78 -12.90 2.23
C ALA A 94 15.49 -13.33 0.93
N ARG A 95 14.87 -13.08 -0.23
CA ARG A 95 15.50 -13.33 -1.54
C ARG A 95 16.70 -12.40 -1.78
N THR A 96 16.62 -11.12 -1.42
CA THR A 96 17.76 -10.19 -1.53
C THR A 96 18.94 -10.59 -0.64
N GLU A 97 18.68 -11.16 0.53
CA GLU A 97 19.72 -11.69 1.43
C GLU A 97 20.42 -12.89 0.80
N SER A 98 19.67 -13.79 0.17
CA SER A 98 20.24 -14.89 -0.60
C SER A 98 21.13 -14.41 -1.75
N ILE A 99 20.71 -13.38 -2.51
CA ILE A 99 21.53 -12.78 -3.58
C ILE A 99 22.79 -12.14 -3.01
N THR A 100 22.68 -11.43 -1.89
CA THR A 100 23.83 -10.82 -1.21
C THR A 100 24.84 -11.89 -0.76
N GLY A 101 24.35 -13.02 -0.24
CA GLY A 101 25.21 -14.16 0.12
C GLY A 101 25.94 -14.76 -1.08
N LEU A 102 25.24 -14.91 -2.22
CA LEU A 102 25.86 -15.35 -3.47
C LEU A 102 26.98 -14.39 -3.89
N PHE A 103 26.75 -13.08 -3.81
CA PHE A 103 27.75 -12.06 -4.12
C PHE A 103 29.00 -12.14 -3.27
N LEU A 104 28.85 -12.25 -1.95
CA LEU A 104 29.99 -12.41 -1.07
C LEU A 104 30.78 -13.69 -1.40
N SER A 105 30.08 -14.79 -1.71
CA SER A 105 30.74 -16.04 -2.11
C SER A 105 31.50 -15.91 -3.44
N TYR A 106 30.99 -15.13 -4.39
CA TYR A 106 31.67 -14.89 -5.66
C TYR A 106 32.86 -13.96 -5.53
N GLU A 107 32.77 -12.92 -4.70
CA GLU A 107 33.89 -12.04 -4.42
C GLU A 107 35.04 -12.81 -3.76
N GLU A 108 34.74 -13.72 -2.83
CA GLU A 108 35.73 -14.60 -2.21
C GLU A 108 36.40 -15.54 -3.23
N GLN A 109 35.61 -16.20 -4.07
CA GLN A 109 36.14 -17.08 -5.13
C GLN A 109 36.98 -16.30 -6.14
N LEU A 110 36.55 -15.10 -6.54
CA LEU A 110 37.30 -14.23 -7.43
C LEU A 110 38.61 -13.76 -6.80
N ALA A 111 38.61 -13.41 -5.51
CA ALA A 111 39.83 -13.07 -4.79
C ALA A 111 40.81 -14.26 -4.80
N HIS A 112 40.32 -15.46 -4.51
CA HIS A 112 41.13 -16.67 -4.55
C HIS A 112 41.72 -16.95 -5.95
N LEU A 113 40.92 -16.87 -7.01
CA LEU A 113 41.39 -17.04 -8.39
C LEU A 113 42.45 -16.00 -8.78
N ARG A 114 42.32 -14.75 -8.30
CA ARG A 114 43.32 -13.70 -8.50
C ARG A 114 44.64 -14.01 -7.81
N GLU A 115 44.60 -14.56 -6.60
CA GLU A 115 45.80 -14.93 -5.83
C GLU A 115 46.59 -16.06 -6.51
N ILE A 116 45.90 -17.10 -6.98
CA ILE A 116 46.53 -18.25 -7.64
C ILE A 116 46.90 -17.99 -9.11
N LYS A 117 46.55 -16.81 -9.65
CA LYS A 117 46.71 -16.46 -11.07
C LYS A 117 46.05 -17.50 -11.98
N ALA A 118 44.79 -17.81 -11.68
CA ALA A 118 43.97 -18.76 -12.40
C ALA A 118 44.00 -18.53 -13.91
N GLU A 119 43.87 -19.62 -14.67
CA GLU A 119 43.80 -19.55 -16.12
C GLU A 119 42.53 -18.78 -16.55
N PRO A 120 42.56 -17.99 -17.64
CA PRO A 120 41.42 -17.24 -18.13
C PRO A 120 40.11 -18.05 -18.19
N LYS A 121 40.22 -19.32 -18.60
CA LYS A 121 39.09 -20.25 -18.68
C LYS A 121 38.37 -20.44 -17.34
N GLU A 122 39.11 -20.61 -16.25
CA GLU A 122 38.54 -20.83 -14.91
C GLU A 122 37.76 -19.59 -14.44
N VAL A 123 38.28 -18.40 -14.75
CA VAL A 123 37.61 -17.13 -14.44
C VAL A 123 36.31 -16.98 -15.26
N PHE A 124 36.34 -17.32 -16.56
CA PHE A 124 35.14 -17.29 -17.39
C PHE A 124 34.07 -18.28 -16.91
N GLU A 125 34.46 -19.50 -16.52
CA GLU A 125 33.54 -20.49 -15.95
C GLU A 125 32.89 -19.99 -14.66
N LEU A 126 33.66 -19.33 -13.78
CA LEU A 126 33.11 -18.73 -12.57
C LEU A 126 32.12 -17.59 -12.89
N LEU A 127 32.44 -16.71 -13.83
CA LEU A 127 31.55 -15.62 -14.23
C LEU A 127 30.26 -16.13 -14.89
N ASP A 128 30.34 -17.20 -15.68
CA ASP A 128 29.18 -17.83 -16.29
C ASP A 128 28.25 -18.44 -15.23
N PHE A 129 28.83 -19.14 -14.26
CA PHE A 129 28.10 -19.66 -13.12
C PHE A 129 27.45 -18.54 -12.30
N ALA A 130 28.18 -17.45 -12.03
CA ALA A 130 27.64 -16.26 -11.35
C ALA A 130 26.46 -15.65 -12.10
N TYR A 131 26.55 -15.56 -13.43
CA TYR A 131 25.45 -15.13 -14.29
C TYR A 131 24.22 -16.03 -14.17
N ILE A 132 24.38 -17.35 -14.30
CA ILE A 132 23.26 -18.31 -14.24
C ILE A 132 22.53 -18.18 -12.89
N HIS A 133 23.29 -18.14 -11.80
CA HIS A 133 22.72 -18.04 -10.46
C HIS A 133 22.03 -16.70 -10.20
N LEU A 134 22.66 -15.59 -10.60
CA LEU A 134 22.08 -14.27 -10.41
C LEU A 134 20.83 -14.07 -11.28
N LYS A 135 20.88 -14.49 -12.53
CA LYS A 135 19.72 -14.48 -13.44
C LYS A 135 18.58 -15.30 -12.87
N SER A 136 18.83 -16.54 -12.46
CA SER A 136 17.82 -17.39 -11.82
C SER A 136 17.26 -16.77 -10.53
N ALA A 137 18.10 -16.07 -9.77
CA ALA A 137 17.67 -15.37 -8.57
C ALA A 137 16.70 -14.22 -8.87
N LEU A 138 16.96 -13.45 -9.95
CA LEU A 138 16.23 -12.25 -10.36
C LEU A 138 15.03 -12.51 -11.29
N GLU A 139 15.05 -13.56 -12.12
CA GLU A 139 13.97 -13.89 -13.07
C GLU A 139 12.68 -14.41 -12.41
N GLY A 140 12.71 -14.62 -11.09
CA GLY A 140 11.51 -14.95 -10.34
C GLY A 140 10.48 -13.83 -10.37
N ASP A 141 9.20 -14.21 -10.41
CA ASP A 141 8.04 -13.30 -10.37
C ASP A 141 8.02 -12.40 -9.11
N LEU A 142 8.77 -12.79 -8.07
CA LEU A 142 8.82 -12.10 -6.79
C LEU A 142 9.21 -10.61 -6.90
N PHE A 143 10.29 -10.31 -7.63
CA PHE A 143 10.76 -8.92 -7.79
C PHE A 143 9.80 -8.10 -8.66
N THR A 144 9.33 -8.67 -9.77
CA THR A 144 8.34 -8.01 -10.64
C THR A 144 7.05 -7.70 -9.88
N ARG A 145 6.55 -8.65 -9.08
CA ARG A 145 5.37 -8.42 -8.23
C ARG A 145 5.62 -7.39 -7.15
N PHE A 146 6.78 -7.40 -6.51
CA PHE A 146 7.15 -6.37 -5.54
C PHE A 146 7.10 -4.97 -6.18
N GLU A 147 7.69 -4.81 -7.36
CA GLU A 147 7.73 -3.53 -8.08
C GLU A 147 6.34 -3.04 -8.50
N ILE A 148 5.45 -3.95 -8.90
CA ILE A 148 4.07 -3.64 -9.31
C ILE A 148 3.18 -3.35 -8.10
N GLU A 149 3.24 -4.17 -7.05
CA GLU A 149 2.30 -4.14 -5.93
C GLU A 149 2.72 -3.19 -4.80
N ILE A 150 4.03 -2.98 -4.59
CA ILE A 150 4.57 -2.12 -3.53
C ILE A 150 5.19 -0.86 -4.12
N GLY A 151 6.08 -1.03 -5.11
CA GLY A 151 6.65 0.09 -5.87
C GLY A 151 8.06 -0.20 -6.40
N PRO A 152 8.43 0.38 -7.56
CA PRO A 152 9.71 0.13 -8.18
C PRO A 152 10.85 0.90 -7.48
N PRO A 153 12.08 0.35 -7.45
CA PRO A 153 13.28 1.09 -7.07
C PRO A 153 13.54 2.31 -7.94
N VAL A 154 14.18 3.33 -7.37
CA VAL A 154 14.57 4.53 -8.12
C VAL A 154 15.81 4.22 -8.96
N GLY A 155 15.70 4.39 -10.27
CA GLY A 155 16.82 4.35 -11.21
C GLY A 155 16.96 3.06 -12.02
N SER A 156 16.62 1.90 -11.46
CA SER A 156 16.71 0.61 -12.14
C SER A 156 15.62 -0.34 -11.67
N ASP A 157 14.83 -0.88 -12.59
CA ASP A 157 13.90 -1.99 -12.33
C ASP A 157 14.58 -3.34 -12.57
N VAL A 158 13.92 -4.44 -12.17
CA VAL A 158 14.46 -5.80 -12.34
C VAL A 158 14.70 -6.14 -13.82
N ARG A 159 13.90 -5.58 -14.74
CA ARG A 159 14.05 -5.84 -16.18
C ARG A 159 15.35 -5.23 -16.70
N PHE A 160 15.65 -4.00 -16.32
CA PHE A 160 16.92 -3.34 -16.62
C PHE A 160 18.11 -4.16 -16.11
N LEU A 161 18.02 -4.72 -14.91
CA LEU A 161 19.07 -5.61 -14.39
C LEU A 161 19.23 -6.88 -15.23
N LEU A 162 18.12 -7.54 -15.57
CA LEU A 162 18.13 -8.74 -16.41
C LEU A 162 18.68 -8.47 -17.81
N ASP A 163 18.35 -7.32 -18.40
CA ASP A 163 18.88 -6.89 -19.69
C ASP A 163 20.37 -6.56 -19.62
N THR A 164 20.81 -5.91 -18.54
CA THR A 164 22.22 -5.65 -18.25
C THR A 164 23.00 -6.96 -18.12
N LEU A 165 22.46 -7.93 -17.38
CA LEU A 165 23.04 -9.26 -17.25
C LEU A 165 23.13 -9.99 -18.58
N ARG A 166 22.08 -9.91 -19.41
CA ARG A 166 22.08 -10.50 -20.75
C ARG A 166 23.15 -9.86 -21.64
N GLY A 167 23.32 -8.53 -21.56
CA GLY A 167 24.38 -7.81 -22.26
C GLY A 167 25.78 -8.28 -21.83
N MET A 168 26.02 -8.41 -20.52
CA MET A 168 27.29 -8.90 -19.99
C MET A 168 27.56 -10.35 -20.37
N LYS A 169 26.55 -11.22 -20.35
CA LYS A 169 26.66 -12.61 -20.81
C LYS A 169 27.08 -12.69 -22.28
N LYS A 170 26.50 -11.85 -23.14
CA LYS A 170 26.89 -11.79 -24.55
C LYS A 170 28.37 -11.40 -24.72
N ILE A 171 28.85 -10.41 -23.95
CA ILE A 171 30.27 -10.01 -23.95
C ILE A 171 31.15 -11.17 -23.48
N LEU A 172 30.72 -11.89 -22.43
CA LEU A 172 31.42 -13.06 -21.91
C LEU A 172 31.57 -14.16 -22.97
N ASP A 173 30.47 -14.48 -23.66
CA ASP A 173 30.42 -15.51 -24.70
C ASP A 173 31.30 -15.17 -25.91
N GLU A 174 31.27 -13.92 -26.36
CA GLU A 174 32.12 -13.44 -27.46
C GLU A 174 33.61 -13.54 -27.12
N ARG A 175 33.98 -13.30 -25.85
CA ARG A 175 35.38 -13.36 -25.40
C ARG A 175 35.86 -14.78 -25.13
N GLN A 176 35.01 -15.65 -24.59
CA GLN A 176 35.34 -17.04 -24.33
C GLN A 176 35.62 -17.82 -25.63
N GLY A 177 34.99 -17.44 -26.75
CA GLY A 177 35.21 -18.04 -28.06
C GLY A 177 36.56 -17.72 -28.71
N LEU A 178 37.35 -16.80 -28.15
CA LEU A 178 38.67 -16.45 -28.65
C LEU A 178 39.71 -17.48 -28.15
N SER A 179 40.37 -18.21 -29.04
CA SER A 179 41.37 -19.23 -28.66
C SER A 179 42.54 -18.66 -27.85
N ASP A 180 42.80 -17.36 -28.00
CA ASP A 180 43.94 -16.65 -27.43
C ASP A 180 43.47 -15.63 -26.38
N ALA A 181 42.42 -15.95 -25.61
CA ALA A 181 41.92 -15.05 -24.57
C ALA A 181 43.08 -14.64 -23.63
N THR A 182 43.39 -13.35 -23.63
CA THR A 182 44.53 -12.83 -22.88
C THR A 182 44.13 -12.49 -21.45
N HIS A 183 45.10 -12.40 -20.54
CA HIS A 183 44.85 -11.86 -19.20
C HIS A 183 44.18 -10.47 -19.23
N LYS A 184 44.39 -9.67 -20.29
CA LYS A 184 43.71 -8.38 -20.45
C LYS A 184 42.19 -8.53 -20.68
N ASP A 185 41.77 -9.54 -21.44
CA ASP A 185 40.36 -9.83 -21.68
C ASP A 185 39.65 -10.24 -20.39
N VAL A 186 40.33 -11.04 -19.56
CA VAL A 186 39.85 -11.46 -18.25
C VAL A 186 39.69 -10.26 -17.32
N THR A 187 40.72 -9.42 -17.19
CA THR A 187 40.66 -8.22 -16.34
C THR A 187 39.53 -7.30 -16.79
N PHE A 188 39.37 -7.07 -18.10
CA PHE A 188 38.27 -6.27 -18.63
C PHE A 188 36.89 -6.85 -18.27
N CYS A 189 36.69 -8.16 -18.39
CA CYS A 189 35.43 -8.80 -18.04
C CYS A 189 35.16 -8.74 -16.52
N LEU A 190 36.21 -8.89 -15.70
CA LEU A 190 36.10 -8.78 -14.24
C LEU A 190 35.74 -7.36 -13.78
N GLU A 191 36.41 -6.35 -14.33
CA GLU A 191 36.12 -4.95 -14.06
C GLU A 191 34.70 -4.61 -14.53
N GLY A 192 34.33 -5.01 -15.75
CA GLY A 192 32.98 -4.81 -16.27
C GLY A 192 31.92 -5.50 -15.42
N TRP A 193 32.16 -6.73 -14.96
CA TRP A 193 31.24 -7.46 -14.08
C TRP A 193 31.08 -6.75 -12.73
N HIS A 194 32.19 -6.36 -12.11
CA HIS A 194 32.14 -5.69 -10.81
C HIS A 194 31.51 -4.30 -10.90
N ASP A 195 31.99 -3.45 -11.82
CA ASP A 195 31.58 -2.05 -11.90
C ASP A 195 30.13 -1.89 -12.37
N ILE A 196 29.67 -2.78 -13.24
CA ILE A 196 28.32 -2.71 -13.81
C ILE A 196 27.39 -3.59 -12.99
N VAL A 197 27.57 -4.91 -13.02
CA VAL A 197 26.60 -5.84 -12.44
C VAL A 197 26.51 -5.68 -10.93
N MET A 198 27.63 -5.74 -10.22
CA MET A 198 27.60 -5.72 -8.76
C MET A 198 27.09 -4.38 -8.22
N LYS A 199 27.51 -3.27 -8.84
CA LYS A 199 27.03 -1.93 -8.47
C LYS A 199 25.53 -1.78 -8.68
N TYR A 200 25.00 -2.15 -9.85
CA TYR A 200 23.58 -2.01 -10.14
C TYR A 200 22.73 -2.93 -9.26
N VAL A 201 23.12 -4.19 -9.08
CA VAL A 201 22.35 -5.11 -8.24
C VAL A 201 22.43 -4.73 -6.76
N SER A 202 23.59 -4.29 -6.26
CA SER A 202 23.71 -3.81 -4.88
C SER A 202 22.87 -2.56 -4.63
N SER A 203 22.88 -1.61 -5.58
CA SER A 203 22.03 -0.43 -5.53
C SER A 203 20.55 -0.81 -5.53
N TYR A 204 20.16 -1.73 -6.40
CA TYR A 204 18.79 -2.25 -6.48
C TYR A 204 18.35 -2.91 -5.17
N ILE A 205 19.17 -3.79 -4.59
CA ILE A 205 18.90 -4.45 -3.30
C ILE A 205 18.75 -3.43 -2.18
N ALA A 206 19.63 -2.42 -2.12
CA ALA A 206 19.56 -1.37 -1.12
C ALA A 206 18.24 -0.58 -1.21
N GLU A 207 17.80 -0.28 -2.43
CA GLU A 207 16.54 0.40 -2.69
C GLU A 207 15.30 -0.45 -2.35
N ILE A 208 15.30 -1.74 -2.69
CA ILE A 208 14.24 -2.68 -2.26
C ILE A 208 14.13 -2.71 -0.73
N LYS A 209 15.26 -2.81 -0.03
CA LYS A 209 15.32 -2.76 1.45
C LYS A 209 14.86 -1.41 2.02
N ARG A 210 15.03 -0.31 1.28
CA ARG A 210 14.55 1.02 1.67
C ARG A 210 13.04 1.12 1.52
N ILE A 211 12.51 0.68 0.38
CA ILE A 211 11.08 0.68 0.06
C ILE A 211 10.31 -0.22 1.03
N GLU A 212 10.80 -1.44 1.28
CA GLU A 212 10.13 -2.37 2.19
C GLU A 212 10.05 -1.80 3.62
N ARG A 213 11.14 -1.23 4.14
CA ARG A 213 11.13 -0.59 5.48
C ARG A 213 10.10 0.53 5.56
N ALA A 214 10.08 1.42 4.57
CA ALA A 214 9.12 2.51 4.51
C ALA A 214 7.67 1.99 4.45
N PHE A 215 7.42 0.96 3.64
CA PHE A 215 6.11 0.31 3.51
C PHE A 215 5.66 -0.35 4.83
N THR A 216 6.56 -1.04 5.51
CA THR A 216 6.31 -1.70 6.80
C THR A 216 6.04 -0.67 7.90
N GLU A 217 6.79 0.42 7.96
CA GLU A 217 6.58 1.53 8.90
C GLU A 217 5.22 2.23 8.69
N GLU A 218 4.89 2.54 7.44
CA GLU A 218 3.61 3.13 7.08
C GLU A 218 2.45 2.21 7.48
N THR A 219 2.56 0.92 7.17
CA THR A 219 1.54 -0.08 7.51
C THR A 219 1.38 -0.26 9.03
N ALA A 220 2.48 -0.22 9.78
CA ALA A 220 2.45 -0.23 11.23
C ALA A 220 1.79 1.03 11.81
N SER A 221 1.93 2.18 11.16
CA SER A 221 1.23 3.41 11.56
C SER A 221 -0.29 3.29 11.42
N ILE A 222 -0.77 2.72 10.30
CA ILE A 222 -2.20 2.48 10.04
C ILE A 222 -2.78 1.51 11.07
N ARG A 223 -2.04 0.45 11.41
CA ARG A 223 -2.45 -0.52 12.45
C ARG A 223 -2.60 0.15 13.81
N ARG A 224 -1.65 1.00 14.22
CA ARG A 224 -1.71 1.74 15.51
C ARG A 224 -2.88 2.72 15.57
N GLN A 225 -3.24 3.35 14.46
CA GLN A 225 -4.42 4.22 14.38
C GLN A 225 -5.73 3.42 14.50
N THR A 226 -5.75 2.20 13.96
CA THR A 226 -6.92 1.31 14.01
C THR A 226 -7.12 0.73 15.43
N SER A 227 -6.05 0.36 16.12
CA SER A 227 -6.13 -0.24 17.46
C SER A 227 -6.55 0.72 18.58
N ARG A 228 -6.53 2.03 18.37
CA ARG A 228 -6.97 3.03 19.38
C ARG A 228 -8.49 3.24 19.41
N LEU A 229 -9.21 2.65 18.46
CA LEU A 229 -10.66 2.83 18.29
C LEU A 229 -11.47 1.62 18.75
N LEU A 230 -10.81 0.49 18.98
CA LEU A 230 -11.37 -0.74 19.58
C LEU A 230 -11.13 -0.72 21.08
#